data_AF-A0A6J4C0Y7-F1
#
_entry.id   AF-A0A6J4C0Y7-F1
#
_cell.length_a   1.000
_cell.length_b   1.000
_cell.length_c   1.000
_cell.angle_alpha   90.00
_cell.angle_beta   90.00
_cell.angle_gamma   90.00
#
_symmetry.space_group_name_H-M   'P 1'
#
loop_
_entity.id
_entity.type
_entity.pdbx_description
1 polymer ?
#
loop_
_entity_poly.entity_id
_entity_poly.type
_entity_poly.pdbx_seq_one_letter_code
_entity_poly.pdbx_strand_id
1 'polypeptide(L)'
;MDLAAVDVTTRRVCLNGRMQEVFEAELFDQDDFTNLTHDMLDAIRARFALVSGGRMIVSRGEWPDGWTFETADRSEFIRAIRWFSSNFWPHFGRLLTPVVDGVRVKGPLYPEVRPNGAKLVLIDGQGIGHTPDYGASISTSITRRFEGADAILLVDNAHQPMQAAPLSMLRAIASSGHGEKLAITFTHFDLIKGPSLQKVSNRRAHVMASVVSALARLKDIIGGQVVSAIDTASTNDASCLEAPTVVSTNFRRRRLPTCGRSWWR
;
A
#
# COMPACT_ATOMS: atom_id res chain seq x y z
N MET A 1 -6.08 -38.73 -1.69
CA MET A 1 -5.48 -37.38 -1.78
C MET A 1 -4.07 -37.48 -1.22
N ASP A 2 -3.11 -37.04 -2.03
CA ASP A 2 -1.70 -37.43 -2.01
C ASP A 2 -0.92 -37.02 -0.76
N LEU A 3 -0.56 -37.99 0.07
CA LEU A 3 0.50 -37.83 1.07
C LEU A 3 1.91 -37.87 0.44
N ALA A 4 2.05 -38.51 -0.74
CA ALA A 4 3.33 -38.63 -1.45
C ALA A 4 3.76 -37.34 -2.17
N ALA A 5 2.81 -36.52 -2.63
CA ALA A 5 3.12 -35.24 -3.31
C ALA A 5 3.62 -34.15 -2.34
N VAL A 6 3.21 -34.21 -1.07
CA VAL A 6 3.65 -33.26 -0.03
C VAL A 6 5.12 -33.50 0.34
N ASP A 7 5.55 -34.75 0.50
CA ASP A 7 6.94 -35.12 0.85
C ASP A 7 7.95 -34.71 -0.24
N VAL A 8 7.62 -34.91 -1.52
CA VAL A 8 8.50 -34.52 -2.64
C VAL A 8 8.65 -32.99 -2.74
N THR A 9 7.57 -32.25 -2.49
CA THR A 9 7.57 -30.78 -2.54
C THR A 9 8.37 -30.19 -1.38
N THR A 10 8.18 -30.71 -0.16
CA THR A 10 8.96 -30.29 1.02
C THR A 10 10.45 -30.60 0.86
N ARG A 11 10.80 -31.79 0.33
CA ARG A 11 12.21 -32.12 0.03
C ARG A 11 12.83 -31.19 -1.01
N ARG A 12 12.09 -30.82 -2.08
CA ARG A 12 12.56 -29.85 -3.08
C ARG A 12 12.80 -28.47 -2.48
N VAL A 13 11.90 -27.98 -1.63
CA VAL A 13 12.06 -26.67 -0.97
C VAL A 13 13.26 -26.68 -0.03
N CYS A 14 13.45 -27.74 0.77
CA CYS A 14 14.62 -27.87 1.63
C CYS A 14 15.93 -28.02 0.84
N LEU A 15 15.93 -28.76 -0.28
CA LEU A 15 17.09 -28.87 -1.17
C LEU A 15 17.44 -27.53 -1.80
N ASN A 16 16.45 -26.78 -2.30
CA ASN A 16 16.66 -25.44 -2.85
C ASN A 16 17.19 -24.47 -1.79
N GLY A 17 16.64 -24.51 -0.57
CA GLY A 17 17.16 -23.70 0.55
C GLY A 17 18.61 -24.02 0.89
N ARG A 18 18.97 -25.31 0.97
CA ARG A 18 20.36 -25.72 1.25
C ARG A 18 21.31 -25.43 0.10
N MET A 19 20.87 -25.56 -1.15
CA MET A 19 21.67 -25.15 -2.32
C MET A 19 21.91 -23.64 -2.32
N GLN A 20 20.91 -22.86 -1.94
CA GLN A 20 21.05 -21.41 -1.82
C GLN A 20 22.01 -21.03 -0.70
N GLU A 21 21.91 -21.63 0.49
CA GLU A 21 22.86 -21.41 1.59
C GLU A 21 24.31 -21.74 1.21
N VAL A 22 24.54 -22.88 0.53
CA VAL A 22 25.88 -23.29 0.08
C VAL A 22 26.39 -22.36 -1.01
N PHE A 23 25.54 -21.98 -1.95
CA PHE A 23 25.89 -21.04 -3.02
C PHE A 23 26.22 -19.65 -2.46
N GLU A 24 25.42 -19.14 -1.53
CA GLU A 24 25.69 -17.88 -0.84
C GLU A 24 27.01 -17.93 -0.09
N ALA A 25 27.29 -19.01 0.67
CA ALA A 25 28.55 -19.18 1.38
C ALA A 25 29.77 -19.16 0.44
N GLU A 26 29.71 -19.89 -0.68
CA GLU A 26 30.77 -19.90 -1.70
C GLU A 26 30.93 -18.54 -2.38
N LEU A 27 29.82 -17.83 -2.62
CA LEU A 27 29.82 -16.50 -3.23
C LEU A 27 30.47 -15.46 -2.30
N PHE A 28 30.19 -15.52 -0.99
CA PHE A 28 30.79 -14.62 0.00
C PHE A 28 32.28 -14.91 0.26
N ASP A 29 32.74 -16.14 0.00
CA ASP A 29 34.16 -16.51 0.10
C ASP A 29 34.99 -16.00 -1.11
N GLN A 30 34.32 -15.58 -2.20
CA GLN A 30 34.98 -14.96 -3.34
C GLN A 30 35.27 -13.48 -3.07
N ASP A 31 36.56 -13.13 -3.03
CA ASP A 31 37.03 -11.76 -2.85
C ASP A 31 36.40 -10.79 -3.87
N ASP A 32 36.24 -11.20 -5.14
CA ASP A 32 35.65 -10.38 -6.20
C ASP A 32 34.19 -9.98 -5.90
N PHE A 33 33.40 -10.89 -5.33
CA PHE A 33 32.01 -10.61 -4.97
C PHE A 33 31.93 -9.66 -3.78
N THR A 34 32.79 -9.87 -2.77
CA THR A 34 32.90 -8.99 -1.61
C THR A 34 33.33 -7.58 -2.04
N ASN A 35 34.30 -7.47 -2.95
CA ASN A 35 34.75 -6.19 -3.50
C ASN A 35 33.63 -5.48 -4.26
N LEU A 36 32.91 -6.18 -5.14
CA LEU A 36 31.76 -5.62 -5.85
C LEU A 36 30.68 -5.11 -4.89
N THR A 37 30.40 -5.85 -3.82
CA THR A 37 29.44 -5.45 -2.80
C THR A 37 29.87 -4.17 -2.10
N HIS A 38 31.15 -4.06 -1.73
CA HIS A 38 31.70 -2.83 -1.14
C HIS A 38 31.62 -1.65 -2.12
N ASP A 39 32.01 -1.83 -3.39
CA ASP A 39 31.92 -0.80 -4.42
C ASP A 39 30.48 -0.30 -4.61
N MET A 40 29.50 -1.22 -4.59
CA MET A 40 28.08 -0.86 -4.65
C MET A 40 27.64 -0.06 -3.42
N LEU A 41 28.02 -0.50 -2.22
CA LEU A 41 27.67 0.19 -0.98
C LEU A 41 28.28 1.61 -0.93
N ASP A 42 29.54 1.76 -1.36
CA ASP A 42 30.22 3.05 -1.44
C ASP A 42 29.60 3.96 -2.49
N ALA A 43 29.22 3.41 -3.66
CA ALA A 43 28.51 4.15 -4.69
C ALA A 43 27.14 4.65 -4.21
N ILE A 44 26.40 3.85 -3.44
CA ILE A 44 25.13 4.28 -2.83
C ILE A 44 25.39 5.34 -1.75
N ARG A 45 26.39 5.13 -0.90
CA ARG A 45 26.78 6.09 0.13
C ARG A 45 27.14 7.46 -0.44
N ALA A 46 27.90 7.50 -1.53
CA ALA A 46 28.27 8.74 -2.21
C ALA A 46 27.05 9.54 -2.67
N ARG A 47 25.92 8.89 -2.99
CA ARG A 47 24.67 9.57 -3.37
C ARG A 47 24.00 10.27 -2.20
N PHE A 48 24.09 9.73 -0.98
CA PHE A 48 23.60 10.43 0.20
C PHE A 48 24.33 11.75 0.45
N ALA A 49 25.62 11.84 0.09
CA ALA A 49 26.38 13.08 0.17
C ALA A 49 25.92 14.15 -0.83
N LEU A 50 25.17 13.79 -1.89
CA LEU A 50 24.61 14.74 -2.87
C LEU A 50 23.32 15.39 -2.39
N VAL A 51 22.70 14.88 -1.32
CA VAL A 51 21.44 15.42 -0.80
C VAL A 51 21.72 16.74 -0.10
N SER A 52 21.35 17.84 -0.76
CA SER A 52 21.44 19.19 -0.20
C SER A 52 20.17 19.51 0.59
N GLY A 53 20.33 19.74 1.90
CA GLY A 53 19.25 20.14 2.79
C GLY A 53 18.76 19.03 3.74
N GLY A 54 18.25 19.45 4.89
CA GLY A 54 17.81 18.56 5.96
C GLY A 54 18.97 18.00 6.80
N ARG A 55 18.63 17.03 7.64
CA ARG A 55 19.54 16.39 8.59
C ARG A 55 19.46 14.88 8.42
N MET A 56 20.60 14.26 8.09
CA MET A 56 20.77 12.82 8.12
C MET A 56 20.84 12.35 9.58
N ILE A 57 20.14 11.26 9.88
CA ILE A 57 20.15 10.59 11.18
C ILE A 57 20.99 9.32 11.01
N VAL A 58 22.01 9.18 11.85
CA VAL A 58 22.93 8.04 11.86
C VAL A 58 23.09 7.62 13.31
N SER A 59 22.65 6.40 13.65
CA SER A 59 22.64 5.91 15.03
C SER A 59 23.90 5.13 15.37
N ARG A 60 24.34 4.24 14.47
CA ARG A 60 25.54 3.39 14.64
C ARG A 60 26.14 3.03 13.28
N GLY A 61 27.31 3.58 12.98
CA GLY A 61 28.03 3.33 11.73
C GLY A 61 27.99 4.52 10.78
N GLU A 62 28.26 4.27 9.50
CA GLU A 62 28.34 5.29 8.46
C GLU A 62 27.11 5.30 7.55
N TRP A 63 26.15 4.39 7.80
CA TRP A 63 24.92 4.29 7.03
C TRP A 63 23.80 5.15 7.64
N PRO A 64 23.04 5.90 6.82
CA PRO A 64 21.94 6.69 7.33
C PRO A 64 20.72 5.81 7.68
N ASP A 65 20.22 5.97 8.90
CA ASP A 65 18.97 5.35 9.35
C ASP A 65 17.74 6.16 8.89
N GLY A 66 17.93 7.45 8.62
CA GLY A 66 16.85 8.31 8.18
C GLY A 66 17.31 9.71 7.80
N TRP A 67 16.37 10.47 7.25
CA TRP A 67 16.57 11.87 6.91
C TRP A 67 15.35 12.67 7.35
N THR A 68 15.60 13.86 7.90
CA THR A 68 14.56 14.78 8.34
C THR A 68 14.74 16.14 7.69
N PHE A 69 13.65 16.74 7.24
CA PHE A 69 13.64 18.07 6.64
C PHE A 69 12.34 18.79 6.98
N GLU A 70 12.47 20.08 7.26
CA GLU A 70 11.37 20.96 7.61
C GLU A 70 11.54 22.28 6.89
N THR A 71 10.47 22.74 6.24
CA THR A 71 10.40 24.05 5.58
C THR A 71 8.95 24.49 5.52
N ALA A 72 8.73 25.80 5.46
CA ALA A 72 7.42 26.39 5.19
C ALA A 72 7.17 26.55 3.68
N ASP A 73 8.21 26.51 2.84
CA ASP A 73 8.07 26.60 1.38
C ASP A 73 7.77 25.23 0.77
N ARG A 74 6.56 25.10 0.22
CA ARG A 74 6.12 23.90 -0.49
C ARG A 74 7.03 23.54 -1.66
N SER A 75 7.55 24.51 -2.40
CA SER A 75 8.39 24.26 -3.58
C SER A 75 9.74 23.69 -3.19
N GLU A 76 10.33 24.24 -2.14
CA GLU A 76 11.54 23.70 -1.52
C GLU A 76 11.31 22.29 -0.95
N PHE A 77 10.19 22.07 -0.23
CA PHE A 77 9.83 20.76 0.29
C PHE A 77 9.77 19.69 -0.81
N ILE A 78 9.05 19.98 -1.90
CA ILE A 78 8.92 19.07 -3.04
C ILE A 78 10.26 18.86 -3.74
N ARG A 79 11.13 19.87 -3.81
CA ARG A 79 12.48 19.72 -4.38
C ARG A 79 13.35 18.79 -3.53
N ALA A 80 13.31 18.94 -2.21
CA ALA A 80 14.12 18.12 -1.29
C ALA A 80 13.69 16.65 -1.28
N ILE A 81 12.38 16.38 -1.16
CA ILE A 81 11.85 15.00 -1.07
C ILE A 81 12.03 14.18 -2.36
N ARG A 82 12.14 14.83 -3.52
CA ARG A 82 12.27 14.16 -4.84
C ARG A 82 13.47 13.22 -4.91
N TRP A 83 14.55 13.47 -4.17
CA TRP A 83 15.70 12.56 -4.12
C TRP A 83 15.34 11.16 -3.60
N PHE A 84 14.34 11.09 -2.73
CA PHE A 84 13.91 9.86 -2.05
C PHE A 84 12.62 9.27 -2.61
N SER A 85 11.83 10.03 -3.38
CA SER A 85 10.50 9.61 -3.82
C SER A 85 10.24 9.72 -5.32
N SER A 86 11.18 10.23 -6.10
CA SER A 86 10.99 10.40 -7.55
C SER A 86 11.24 9.09 -8.31
N ASN A 87 10.58 8.97 -9.47
CA ASN A 87 10.83 7.95 -10.48
C ASN A 87 11.24 8.59 -11.84
N PHE A 88 11.74 9.83 -11.81
CA PHE A 88 12.05 10.60 -13.02
C PHE A 88 13.31 10.06 -13.70
N TRP A 89 13.16 9.53 -14.91
CA TRP A 89 14.20 8.83 -15.66
C TRP A 89 15.52 9.62 -15.85
N PRO A 90 15.53 10.96 -16.05
CA PRO A 90 16.79 11.72 -16.19
C PRO A 90 17.61 11.80 -14.89
N HIS A 91 17.06 11.36 -13.76
CA HIS A 91 17.75 11.30 -12.48
C HIS A 91 18.15 9.87 -12.09
N PHE A 92 17.94 8.88 -12.96
CA PHE A 92 18.41 7.52 -12.71
C PHE A 92 19.93 7.50 -12.45
N GLY A 93 20.33 6.69 -11.48
CA GLY A 93 21.70 6.69 -10.94
C GLY A 93 21.99 7.76 -9.89
N ARG A 94 21.07 8.69 -9.62
CA ARG A 94 21.18 9.69 -8.53
C ARG A 94 20.11 9.54 -7.46
N LEU A 95 18.96 8.98 -7.82
CA LEU A 95 17.85 8.77 -6.90
C LEU A 95 18.16 7.71 -5.85
N LEU A 96 17.65 7.95 -4.64
CA LEU A 96 17.73 7.05 -3.50
C LEU A 96 16.41 6.28 -3.29
N THR A 97 15.38 6.53 -4.10
CA THR A 97 14.07 5.86 -4.03
C THR A 97 14.14 4.34 -3.86
N PRO A 98 15.03 3.59 -4.54
CA PRO A 98 15.09 2.13 -4.37
C PRO A 98 15.57 1.64 -3.00
N VAL A 99 16.27 2.48 -2.23
CA VAL A 99 16.81 2.14 -0.90
C VAL A 99 15.98 2.73 0.24
N VAL A 100 14.85 3.38 -0.08
CA VAL A 100 13.97 4.02 0.89
C VAL A 100 12.82 3.09 1.26
N ASP A 101 12.74 2.72 2.53
CA ASP A 101 11.66 1.87 3.05
C ASP A 101 10.31 2.60 3.15
N GLY A 102 10.34 3.91 3.41
CA GLY A 102 9.13 4.71 3.52
C GLY A 102 9.38 6.18 3.79
N VAL A 103 8.39 7.00 3.46
CA VAL A 103 8.43 8.44 3.64
C VAL A 103 7.27 8.86 4.54
N ARG A 104 7.58 9.64 5.58
CA ARG A 104 6.57 10.25 6.46
C ARG A 104 6.52 11.75 6.19
N VAL A 105 5.35 12.23 5.79
CA VAL A 105 5.12 13.65 5.52
C VAL A 105 4.11 14.19 6.54
N LYS A 106 4.45 15.31 7.17
CA LYS A 106 3.58 16.05 8.07
C LYS A 106 3.51 17.50 7.63
N GLY A 107 2.31 18.07 7.61
CA GLY A 107 2.11 19.47 7.28
C GLY A 107 0.63 19.84 7.29
N PRO A 108 0.29 21.08 6.91
CA PRO A 108 -1.08 21.51 6.71
C PRO A 108 -1.67 20.88 5.44
N LEU A 109 -1.86 19.56 5.46
CA LEU A 109 -2.43 18.77 4.36
C LEU A 109 -3.97 18.78 4.42
N TYR A 110 -4.55 19.91 4.76
CA TYR A 110 -5.99 20.10 4.79
C TYR A 110 -6.40 21.09 3.68
N PRO A 111 -7.57 20.89 3.07
CA PRO A 111 -8.08 21.83 2.09
C PRO A 111 -8.41 23.17 2.78
N GLU A 112 -8.21 24.28 2.07
CA GLU A 112 -8.43 25.64 2.62
C GLU A 112 -9.82 25.84 3.22
N VAL A 113 -10.81 25.12 2.68
CA VAL A 113 -12.21 25.12 3.16
C VAL A 113 -12.39 24.54 4.56
N ARG A 114 -11.38 23.87 5.15
CA ARG A 114 -11.39 23.37 6.54
C ARG A 114 -10.03 23.54 7.20
N PRO A 115 -9.70 24.75 7.69
CA PRO A 115 -8.37 25.07 8.24
C PRO A 115 -8.06 24.36 9.57
N ASN A 116 -9.09 23.95 10.33
CA ASN A 116 -8.94 23.13 11.54
C ASN A 116 -9.21 21.64 11.26
N GLY A 117 -8.64 21.14 10.16
CA GLY A 117 -8.88 19.80 9.62
C GLY A 117 -8.88 18.67 10.67
N ALA A 118 -9.57 17.58 10.36
CA ALA A 118 -9.56 16.40 11.22
C ALA A 118 -8.13 15.84 11.36
N LYS A 119 -7.82 15.26 12.52
CA LYS A 119 -6.59 14.47 12.69
C LYS A 119 -6.70 13.24 11.80
N LEU A 120 -6.06 13.29 10.63
CA LEU A 120 -6.10 12.25 9.62
C LEU A 120 -4.67 11.79 9.33
N VAL A 121 -4.48 10.47 9.30
CA VAL A 121 -3.25 9.84 8.82
C VAL A 121 -3.63 9.02 7.61
N LEU A 122 -3.02 9.32 6.47
CA LEU A 122 -3.15 8.52 5.26
C LEU A 122 -1.92 7.63 5.16
N ILE A 123 -2.16 6.33 5.00
CA ILE A 123 -1.11 5.34 4.76
C ILE A 123 -1.27 4.90 3.32
N ASP A 124 -0.44 5.46 2.44
CA ASP A 124 -0.38 4.98 1.08
C ASP A 124 0.33 3.62 1.03
N GLY A 125 -0.26 2.68 0.30
CA GLY A 125 0.22 1.32 0.15
C GLY A 125 0.93 1.12 -1.18
N GLN A 126 1.76 0.09 -1.29
CA GLN A 126 2.26 -0.32 -2.59
C GLN A 126 1.09 -0.80 -3.47
N GLY A 127 1.08 -0.38 -4.73
CA GLY A 127 0.07 -0.80 -5.71
C GLY A 127 0.05 -2.32 -5.85
N ILE A 128 -1.13 -2.92 -5.73
CA ILE A 128 -1.33 -4.36 -5.86
C ILE A 128 -1.38 -4.68 -7.36
N GLY A 129 -0.49 -5.56 -7.84
CA GLY A 129 -0.45 -5.97 -9.24
C GLY A 129 0.86 -5.69 -9.99
N HIS A 130 1.88 -5.14 -9.33
CA HIS A 130 3.24 -5.03 -9.89
C HIS A 130 4.15 -6.22 -9.56
N THR A 131 3.67 -7.18 -8.77
CA THR A 131 4.38 -8.44 -8.51
C THR A 131 3.75 -9.52 -9.39
N PRO A 132 4.47 -10.09 -10.38
CA PRO A 132 3.93 -11.05 -11.35
C PRO A 132 3.64 -12.44 -10.77
N ASP A 133 3.56 -12.58 -9.45
CA ASP A 133 3.16 -13.84 -8.82
C ASP A 133 1.64 -13.99 -8.92
N TYR A 134 1.26 -14.69 -9.97
CA TYR A 134 -0.06 -15.24 -10.21
C TYR A 134 -0.47 -16.14 -9.04
N GLY A 135 -1.12 -15.53 -8.04
CA GLY A 135 -1.85 -16.23 -7.00
C GLY A 135 -1.28 -16.09 -5.60
N ALA A 136 -2.14 -15.64 -4.69
CA ALA A 136 -2.13 -16.05 -3.29
C ALA A 136 -0.91 -15.65 -2.45
N SER A 137 -0.77 -14.36 -2.14
CA SER A 137 -0.80 -13.90 -0.75
C SER A 137 -0.60 -12.39 -0.73
N ILE A 138 -1.50 -11.67 -0.05
CA ILE A 138 -1.19 -10.30 0.32
C ILE A 138 -0.12 -10.38 1.41
N SER A 139 0.98 -9.64 1.23
CA SER A 139 2.07 -9.61 2.20
C SER A 139 1.51 -9.40 3.61
N THR A 140 2.02 -10.17 4.58
CA THR A 140 1.66 -10.03 5.99
C THR A 140 1.93 -8.62 6.53
N SER A 141 2.85 -7.89 5.89
CA SER A 141 3.12 -6.48 6.18
C SER A 141 1.91 -5.57 5.88
N ILE A 142 1.10 -5.90 4.87
CA ILE A 142 -0.10 -5.16 4.49
C ILE A 142 -1.26 -5.55 5.40
N THR A 143 -1.46 -6.86 5.65
CA THR A 143 -2.57 -7.31 6.51
C THR A 143 -2.41 -6.84 7.96
N ARG A 144 -1.18 -6.77 8.49
CA ARG A 144 -0.90 -6.19 9.82
C ARG A 144 -1.35 -4.73 9.93
N ARG A 145 -1.39 -3.97 8.83
CA ARG A 145 -1.87 -2.58 8.84
C ARG A 145 -3.39 -2.49 9.05
N PHE A 146 -4.14 -3.54 8.73
CA PHE A 146 -5.60 -3.54 8.91
C PHE A 146 -6.02 -3.50 10.38
N GLU A 147 -5.22 -4.08 11.27
CA GLU A 147 -5.47 -4.07 12.71
C GLU A 147 -5.43 -2.64 13.26
N GLY A 148 -4.39 -1.88 12.89
CA GLY A 148 -4.16 -0.51 13.35
C GLY A 148 -4.93 0.58 12.60
N ALA A 149 -5.60 0.25 11.48
CA ALA A 149 -6.39 1.21 10.71
C ALA A 149 -7.80 1.36 11.27
N ASP A 150 -8.31 2.59 11.29
CA ASP A 150 -9.72 2.88 11.60
C ASP A 150 -10.64 2.61 10.39
N ALA A 151 -10.13 2.84 9.18
CA ALA A 151 -10.81 2.60 7.92
C ALA A 151 -9.82 2.13 6.84
N ILE A 152 -10.28 1.27 5.93
CA ILE A 152 -9.51 0.73 4.81
C ILE A 152 -10.18 1.21 3.52
N LEU A 153 -9.50 2.04 2.76
CA LEU A 153 -9.99 2.55 1.48
C LEU A 153 -9.43 1.72 0.32
N LEU A 154 -10.28 0.92 -0.31
CA LEU A 154 -9.94 0.20 -1.54
C LEU A 154 -10.26 1.08 -2.74
N VAL A 155 -9.23 1.54 -3.43
CA VAL A 155 -9.35 2.36 -4.64
C VAL A 155 -9.24 1.48 -5.87
N ASP A 156 -10.28 1.47 -6.71
CA ASP A 156 -10.35 0.66 -7.94
C ASP A 156 -10.62 1.55 -9.17
N ASN A 157 -10.38 1.03 -10.38
CA ASN A 157 -10.65 1.70 -11.64
C ASN A 157 -12.08 1.42 -12.11
N ALA A 158 -12.89 2.46 -12.31
CA ALA A 158 -14.28 2.32 -12.75
C ALA A 158 -14.42 1.83 -14.19
N HIS A 159 -13.41 2.01 -15.05
CA HIS A 159 -13.42 1.56 -16.45
C HIS A 159 -13.34 0.03 -16.58
N GLN A 160 -12.55 -0.60 -15.70
CA GLN A 160 -12.43 -2.06 -15.59
C GLN A 160 -12.50 -2.45 -14.10
N PRO A 161 -13.69 -2.41 -13.50
CA PRO A 161 -13.84 -2.63 -12.06
C PRO A 161 -13.65 -4.10 -11.69
N MET A 162 -13.22 -4.34 -10.45
CA MET A 162 -13.15 -5.63 -9.78
C MET A 162 -12.32 -6.68 -10.53
N GLN A 163 -11.14 -6.27 -11.02
CA GLN A 163 -10.13 -7.17 -11.60
C GLN A 163 -9.38 -7.96 -10.50
N ALA A 164 -8.34 -8.69 -10.89
CA ALA A 164 -7.61 -9.60 -10.00
C ALA A 164 -7.06 -8.94 -8.71
N ALA A 165 -6.49 -7.74 -8.80
CA ALA A 165 -5.88 -7.04 -7.66
C ALA A 165 -6.91 -6.59 -6.61
N PRO A 166 -7.98 -5.82 -6.97
CA PRO A 166 -9.05 -5.49 -6.03
C PRO A 166 -9.73 -6.72 -5.41
N LEU A 167 -9.97 -7.77 -6.20
CA LEU A 167 -10.58 -9.01 -5.71
C LEU A 167 -9.71 -9.73 -4.67
N SER A 168 -8.40 -9.75 -4.88
CA SER A 168 -7.44 -10.34 -3.94
C SER A 168 -7.45 -9.56 -2.62
N MET A 169 -7.51 -8.22 -2.69
CA MET A 169 -7.62 -7.35 -1.51
C MET A 169 -8.92 -7.57 -0.75
N LEU A 170 -10.04 -7.62 -1.44
CA LEU A 170 -11.34 -7.97 -0.84
C LEU A 170 -11.26 -9.31 -0.11
N ARG A 171 -10.64 -10.33 -0.72
CA ARG A 171 -10.46 -11.63 -0.08
C ARG A 171 -9.61 -11.54 1.19
N ALA A 172 -8.50 -10.83 1.18
CA ALA A 172 -7.64 -10.72 2.35
C ALA A 172 -8.32 -9.95 3.50
N ILE A 173 -9.05 -8.87 3.20
CA ILE A 173 -9.79 -8.09 4.19
C ILE A 173 -10.93 -8.94 4.78
N ALA A 174 -11.64 -9.67 3.91
CA ALA A 174 -12.68 -10.61 4.30
C ALA A 174 -12.13 -11.72 5.22
N SER A 175 -11.05 -12.41 4.79
CA SER A 175 -10.42 -13.49 5.56
C SER A 175 -9.77 -13.02 6.86
N SER A 176 -9.34 -11.76 6.96
CA SER A 176 -8.81 -11.18 8.21
C SER A 176 -9.88 -10.62 9.14
N GLY A 177 -11.16 -10.65 8.75
CA GLY A 177 -12.26 -10.18 9.60
C GLY A 177 -12.36 -8.65 9.70
N HIS A 178 -11.73 -7.90 8.80
CA HIS A 178 -11.73 -6.43 8.81
C HIS A 178 -12.73 -5.82 7.82
N GLY A 179 -13.71 -6.59 7.34
CA GLY A 179 -14.72 -6.14 6.38
C GLY A 179 -15.54 -4.93 6.83
N GLU A 180 -15.78 -4.77 8.14
CA GLU A 180 -16.52 -3.60 8.68
C GLU A 180 -15.77 -2.27 8.50
N LYS A 181 -14.44 -2.32 8.31
CA LYS A 181 -13.59 -1.14 8.11
C LYS A 181 -13.48 -0.74 6.64
N LEU A 182 -13.99 -1.55 5.72
CA LEU A 182 -13.77 -1.41 4.29
C LEU A 182 -14.69 -0.35 3.66
N ALA A 183 -14.11 0.59 2.93
CA ALA A 183 -14.78 1.47 1.98
C ALA A 183 -14.19 1.25 0.59
N ILE A 184 -15.04 1.14 -0.44
CA ILE A 184 -14.61 0.97 -1.84
C ILE A 184 -14.85 2.29 -2.59
N THR A 185 -13.82 2.78 -3.28
CA THR A 185 -13.89 3.99 -4.10
C THR A 185 -13.44 3.69 -5.51
N PHE A 186 -14.14 4.25 -6.50
CA PHE A 186 -13.83 4.08 -7.91
C PHE A 186 -13.27 5.37 -8.49
N THR A 187 -12.12 5.26 -9.16
CA THR A 187 -11.47 6.33 -9.91
C THR A 187 -11.82 6.23 -11.39
N HIS A 188 -11.56 7.28 -12.18
CA HIS A 188 -11.76 7.26 -13.64
C HIS A 188 -13.20 6.98 -14.09
N PHE A 189 -14.17 7.44 -13.30
CA PHE A 189 -15.60 7.27 -13.60
C PHE A 189 -16.04 7.98 -14.89
N ASP A 190 -15.32 9.03 -15.25
CA ASP A 190 -15.43 9.79 -16.49
C ASP A 190 -15.07 8.96 -17.74
N LEU A 191 -14.22 7.93 -17.60
CA LEU A 191 -13.79 7.09 -18.71
C LEU A 191 -14.82 5.99 -19.08
N ILE A 192 -15.85 5.76 -18.26
CA ILE A 192 -16.91 4.80 -18.59
C ILE A 192 -17.74 5.36 -19.75
N LYS A 193 -17.62 4.73 -20.91
CA LYS A 193 -18.34 5.09 -22.14
C LYS A 193 -19.14 3.90 -22.65
N GLY A 194 -20.36 4.17 -23.10
CA GLY A 194 -21.22 3.17 -23.72
C GLY A 194 -22.55 3.79 -24.18
N PRO A 195 -23.20 3.24 -25.22
CA PRO A 195 -24.47 3.78 -25.73
C PRO A 195 -25.55 3.91 -24.64
N SER A 196 -25.57 3.00 -23.66
CA SER A 196 -26.49 2.98 -22.52
C SER A 196 -25.98 3.72 -21.27
N LEU A 197 -24.76 4.26 -21.29
CA LEU A 197 -24.04 4.77 -20.10
C LEU A 197 -23.87 6.30 -20.11
N GLN A 198 -24.73 7.02 -20.83
CA GLN A 198 -24.64 8.49 -20.92
C GLN A 198 -24.95 9.21 -19.61
N LYS A 199 -25.81 8.63 -18.76
CA LYS A 199 -26.17 9.22 -17.45
C LYS A 199 -25.26 8.69 -16.35
N VAL A 200 -24.93 9.56 -15.39
CA VAL A 200 -24.17 9.22 -14.16
C VAL A 200 -24.83 8.05 -13.41
N SER A 201 -26.16 8.05 -13.31
CA SER A 201 -26.94 6.97 -12.69
C SER A 201 -26.67 5.60 -13.34
N ASN A 202 -26.57 5.55 -14.66
CA ASN A 202 -26.37 4.32 -15.42
C ASN A 202 -24.94 3.81 -15.25
N ARG A 203 -23.95 4.72 -15.25
CA ARG A 203 -22.56 4.38 -14.93
C ARG A 203 -22.43 3.81 -13.52
N ARG A 204 -23.15 4.40 -12.54
CA ARG A 204 -23.16 3.92 -11.16
C ARG A 204 -23.75 2.52 -11.07
N ALA A 205 -24.90 2.29 -11.70
CA ALA A 205 -25.54 0.98 -11.72
C ALA A 205 -24.62 -0.08 -12.35
N HIS A 206 -23.90 0.28 -13.43
CA HIS A 206 -22.94 -0.63 -14.08
C HIS A 206 -21.78 -1.02 -13.15
N VAL A 207 -21.15 -0.06 -12.48
CA VAL A 207 -20.06 -0.33 -11.53
C VAL A 207 -20.57 -1.15 -10.34
N MET A 208 -21.74 -0.82 -9.79
CA MET A 208 -22.33 -1.56 -8.68
C MET A 208 -22.66 -3.01 -9.07
N ALA A 209 -23.16 -3.25 -10.29
CA ALA A 209 -23.40 -4.61 -10.77
C ALA A 209 -22.11 -5.45 -10.82
N SER A 210 -20.98 -4.83 -11.19
CA SER A 210 -19.65 -5.48 -11.18
C SER A 210 -19.19 -5.82 -9.76
N VAL A 211 -19.43 -4.93 -8.78
CA VAL A 211 -19.15 -5.19 -7.35
C VAL A 211 -19.99 -6.33 -6.82
N VAL A 212 -21.31 -6.31 -7.03
CA VAL A 212 -22.22 -7.37 -6.59
C VAL A 212 -21.82 -8.72 -7.19
N SER A 213 -21.50 -8.73 -8.49
CA SER A 213 -21.03 -9.95 -9.16
C SER A 213 -19.70 -10.46 -8.58
N ALA A 214 -18.79 -9.55 -8.23
CA ALA A 214 -17.53 -9.89 -7.58
C ALA A 214 -17.74 -10.47 -6.17
N LEU A 215 -18.61 -9.85 -5.36
CA LEU A 215 -18.95 -10.34 -4.03
C LEU A 215 -19.65 -11.70 -4.07
N ALA A 216 -20.53 -11.92 -5.06
CA ALA A 216 -21.16 -13.23 -5.28
C ALA A 216 -20.10 -14.31 -5.55
N ARG A 217 -19.11 -14.04 -6.39
CA ARG A 217 -17.98 -14.96 -6.63
C ARG A 217 -17.12 -15.21 -5.38
N LEU A 218 -16.98 -14.22 -4.51
CA LEU A 218 -16.24 -14.37 -3.25
C LEU A 218 -17.02 -15.15 -2.20
N LYS A 219 -18.36 -15.09 -2.22
CA LYS A 219 -19.24 -15.84 -1.32
C LYS A 219 -19.00 -17.34 -1.41
N ASP A 220 -18.79 -17.83 -2.63
CA ASP A 220 -18.51 -19.24 -2.91
C ASP A 220 -17.13 -19.68 -2.36
N ILE A 221 -16.22 -18.74 -2.12
CA ILE A 221 -14.82 -19.01 -1.71
C ILE A 221 -14.61 -18.80 -0.21
N ILE A 222 -15.26 -17.80 0.40
CA ILE A 222 -14.99 -17.35 1.78
C ILE A 222 -16.14 -17.72 2.74
N GLY A 223 -17.31 -18.08 2.22
CA GLY A 223 -18.51 -18.39 2.99
C GLY A 223 -19.41 -17.16 3.23
N GLY A 224 -20.73 -17.41 3.37
CA GLY A 224 -21.77 -16.38 3.33
C GLY A 224 -21.72 -15.33 4.44
N GLN A 225 -21.14 -15.65 5.60
CA GLN A 225 -21.12 -14.75 6.77
C GLN A 225 -20.22 -13.53 6.55
N VAL A 226 -19.09 -13.70 5.87
CA VAL A 226 -18.12 -12.61 5.63
C VAL A 226 -18.61 -11.67 4.53
N VAL A 227 -19.27 -12.21 3.50
CA VAL A 227 -19.87 -11.40 2.43
C VAL A 227 -21.03 -10.56 2.95
N SER A 228 -21.86 -11.10 3.86
CA SER A 228 -22.95 -10.34 4.48
C SER A 228 -22.46 -9.12 5.26
N ALA A 229 -21.28 -9.20 5.90
CA ALA A 229 -20.68 -8.06 6.61
C ALA A 229 -20.23 -6.96 5.64
N ILE A 230 -19.66 -7.34 4.49
CA ILE A 230 -19.23 -6.40 3.44
C ILE A 230 -20.43 -5.79 2.70
N ASP A 231 -21.49 -6.56 2.47
CA ASP A 231 -22.72 -6.09 1.82
C ASP A 231 -23.46 -5.05 2.68
N THR A 232 -23.49 -5.29 4.01
CA THR A 232 -24.05 -4.33 4.98
C THR A 232 -23.24 -3.02 5.03
N ALA A 233 -21.91 -3.10 4.94
CA ALA A 233 -21.03 -1.92 4.88
C ALA A 233 -21.16 -1.16 3.55
N SER A 234 -21.26 -1.88 2.43
CA SER A 234 -21.38 -1.29 1.07
C SER A 234 -22.72 -0.59 0.84
N THR A 235 -23.79 -1.05 1.49
CA THR A 235 -25.15 -0.51 1.31
C THR A 235 -25.40 0.73 2.16
N ASN A 236 -24.76 0.85 3.33
CA ASN A 236 -24.96 1.99 4.26
C ASN A 236 -24.17 3.27 3.87
N ASP A 237 -23.07 3.15 3.13
CA ASP A 237 -22.13 4.28 2.86
C ASP A 237 -21.89 4.56 1.37
N ALA A 238 -22.81 4.17 0.48
CA ALA A 238 -22.71 4.46 -0.96
C ALA A 238 -22.96 5.95 -1.30
N SER A 239 -22.19 6.87 -0.70
CA SER A 239 -22.01 8.24 -1.16
C SER A 239 -20.92 8.24 -2.24
N CYS A 240 -21.34 8.32 -3.50
CA CYS A 240 -20.42 8.55 -4.61
C CYS A 240 -19.85 9.96 -4.47
N LEU A 241 -18.57 10.07 -4.13
CA LEU A 241 -17.83 11.34 -4.12
C LEU A 241 -17.42 11.67 -5.56
N GLU A 242 -18.30 12.35 -6.29
CA GLU A 242 -17.86 13.26 -7.37
C GLU A 242 -17.41 14.56 -6.67
N ALA A 243 -16.12 14.91 -6.73
CA ALA A 243 -15.54 16.00 -5.94
C ALA A 243 -16.18 17.40 -6.21
N PRO A 244 -16.08 18.40 -5.31
CA PRO A 244 -15.84 18.38 -3.87
C PRO A 244 -17.18 18.66 -3.16
N THR A 245 -18.01 17.64 -2.95
CA THR A 245 -19.18 17.79 -2.08
C THR A 245 -18.82 17.28 -0.70
N VAL A 246 -18.87 18.17 0.29
CA VAL A 246 -18.71 17.85 1.71
C VAL A 246 -19.79 16.84 2.09
N VAL A 247 -19.42 15.57 2.17
CA VAL A 247 -20.27 14.56 2.80
C VAL A 247 -19.80 14.44 4.25
N SER A 248 -20.58 15.02 5.17
CA SER A 248 -20.52 14.65 6.57
C SER A 248 -21.08 13.23 6.70
N THR A 249 -20.21 12.22 6.64
CA THR A 249 -20.58 10.90 7.15
C THR A 249 -20.51 10.96 8.66
N ASN A 250 -21.64 10.61 9.30
CA ASN A 250 -21.76 10.47 10.74
C ASN A 250 -20.86 9.31 11.19
N PHE A 251 -19.57 9.60 11.38
CA PHE A 251 -18.67 8.73 12.13
C PHE A 251 -19.24 8.65 13.54
N ARG A 252 -19.97 7.57 13.86
CA ARG A 252 -20.45 7.32 15.22
C ARG A 252 -19.24 7.47 16.13
N ARG A 253 -19.26 8.50 17.00
CA ARG A 253 -18.28 8.69 18.07
C ARG A 253 -18.25 7.43 18.94
N ARG A 254 -17.43 6.44 18.60
CA ARG A 254 -16.97 5.48 19.59
C ARG A 254 -16.01 6.27 20.49
N ARG A 255 -16.43 6.46 21.74
CA ARG A 255 -15.52 6.94 22.79
C ARG A 255 -14.35 5.96 22.83
N LEU A 256 -13.17 6.40 22.40
CA LEU A 256 -11.94 5.69 22.68
C LEU A 256 -11.77 5.62 24.21
N PRO A 257 -11.45 4.46 24.79
CA PRO A 257 -10.99 4.41 26.16
C PRO A 257 -9.68 5.19 26.25
N THR A 258 -9.61 6.12 27.20
CA THR A 258 -8.40 6.86 27.55
C THR A 258 -7.36 5.88 28.07
N CYS A 259 -6.44 5.43 27.22
CA CYS A 259 -5.22 4.76 27.67
C CYS A 259 -4.07 5.76 27.62
N GLY A 260 -3.56 6.08 28.81
CA GLY A 260 -2.55 7.10 29.01
C GLY A 260 -1.13 6.64 28.71
N ARG A 261 -0.32 7.64 28.35
CA ARG A 261 1.11 7.83 28.64
C ARG A 261 2.14 6.89 28.03
N SER A 262 3.14 7.56 27.44
CA SER A 262 4.51 7.14 27.06
C SER A 262 4.53 5.99 26.07
N TRP A 263 5.20 6.06 24.93
CA TRP A 263 6.63 6.26 24.76
C TRP A 263 6.92 6.83 23.37
N TRP A 264 7.68 7.93 23.29
CA TRP A 264 8.46 8.31 22.11
C TRP A 264 9.81 8.83 22.63
N ARG A 265 10.86 8.05 22.42
CA ARG A 265 12.23 8.50 22.21
C ARG A 265 12.68 7.88 20.90
#